data_AF-A0A6A6RRQ5-F1
#
_entry.id   AF-A0A6A6RRQ5-F1
#
_cell.length_a   1.000
_cell.length_b   1.000
_cell.length_c   1.000
_cell.angle_alpha   90.00
_cell.angle_beta   90.00
_cell.angle_gamma   90.00
#
_symmetry.space_group_name_H-M   'P 1'
#
loop_
_entity.id
_entity.type
_entity.pdbx_description
1 polymer ?
#
loop_
_entity_poly.entity_id
_entity_poly.type
_entity_poly.pdbx_seq_one_letter_code
_entity_poly.pdbx_strand_id
1 'polypeptide(L)'
;RPSHRRKFKATIICALPLESVAILPLLDERWDEDGDRYGRTLRDDNTYTTGRIGRHAVVLTLVSHMGKVNAVGAAVSMRSSYGGL
;
A
#
# COMPACT_ATOMS: atom_id res chain seq x y z
N ARG A 1 -9.06 -10.26 7.00
CA ARG A 1 -8.04 -10.15 5.93
C ARG A 1 -8.59 -10.53 4.55
N PRO A 2 -8.33 -9.78 3.46
CA PRO A 2 -8.72 -10.13 2.08
C PRO A 2 -8.08 -11.41 1.54
N SER A 3 -8.79 -12.13 0.67
CA SER A 3 -8.28 -13.34 0.00
C SER A 3 -7.31 -13.06 -1.14
N HIS A 4 -7.39 -11.89 -1.79
CA HIS A 4 -6.54 -11.50 -2.90
C HIS A 4 -6.36 -9.98 -2.97
N ARG A 5 -5.26 -9.50 -3.56
CA ARG A 5 -4.91 -8.06 -3.65
C ARG A 5 -5.92 -7.18 -4.41
N ARG A 6 -6.83 -7.77 -5.19
CA ARG A 6 -7.91 -7.05 -5.90
C ARG A 6 -9.11 -6.69 -5.00
N LYS A 7 -9.10 -7.12 -3.74
CA LYS A 7 -10.20 -6.86 -2.79
C LYS A 7 -9.94 -5.64 -1.90
N PHE A 8 -8.77 -5.02 -2.00
CA PHE A 8 -8.50 -3.73 -1.37
C PHE A 8 -9.28 -2.63 -2.08
N LYS A 9 -9.74 -1.65 -1.30
CA LYS A 9 -10.61 -0.54 -1.75
C LYS A 9 -10.16 0.82 -1.25
N ALA A 10 -9.16 0.84 -0.37
CA ALA A 10 -8.61 2.06 0.19
C ALA A 10 -7.09 1.91 0.27
N THR A 11 -6.41 3.02 0.07
CA THR A 11 -4.96 3.10 0.12
C THR A 11 -4.53 4.45 0.67
N ILE A 12 -3.39 4.45 1.35
CA ILE A 12 -2.73 5.66 1.84
C ILE A 12 -1.38 5.73 1.15
N ILE A 13 -1.07 6.87 0.54
CA ILE A 13 0.20 7.09 -0.15
C ILE A 13 1.05 8.03 0.70
N CYS A 14 2.20 7.53 1.12
CA CYS A 14 3.23 8.26 1.83
C CYS A 14 4.35 8.63 0.86
N ALA A 15 4.69 9.91 0.87
CA ALA A 15 5.84 10.46 0.17
C ALA A 15 7.14 10.21 0.95
N LEU A 16 7.06 10.13 2.28
CA LEU A 16 8.21 10.02 3.18
C LEU A 16 8.11 8.78 4.09
N PRO A 17 9.25 8.14 4.41
CA PRO A 17 9.29 7.05 5.39
C PRO A 17 8.69 7.45 6.75
N LEU A 18 8.90 8.69 7.19
CA LEU A 18 8.36 9.20 8.45
C LEU A 18 6.82 9.15 8.51
N GLU A 19 6.14 9.45 7.40
CA GLU A 19 4.68 9.36 7.31
C GLU A 19 4.23 7.91 7.45
N SER A 20 4.95 6.97 6.82
CA SER A 20 4.64 5.54 6.93
C SER A 20 4.81 5.05 8.38
N VAL A 21 5.90 5.43 9.06
CA VAL A 21 6.15 5.07 10.47
C VAL A 21 5.07 5.61 11.40
N ALA A 22 4.49 6.78 11.10
CA ALA A 22 3.37 7.33 11.87
C ALA A 22 2.06 6.57 11.66
N ILE A 23 1.85 5.99 10.46
CA ILE A 23 0.62 5.26 10.11
C ILE A 23 0.67 3.80 10.55
N LEU A 24 1.84 3.16 10.55
CA LEU A 24 1.99 1.75 10.90
C LEU A 24 1.33 1.37 12.25
N PRO A 25 1.45 2.16 13.34
CA PRO A 25 0.78 1.88 14.61
C PRO A 25 -0.75 2.07 14.57
N LEU A 26 -1.28 2.75 13.55
CA LEU A 26 -2.73 2.94 13.37
C LEU A 26 -3.39 1.73 12.68
N LEU A 27 -2.59 0.78 12.17
CA LEU A 27 -3.11 -0.47 11.64
C LEU A 27 -3.50 -1.39 12.80
N ASP A 28 -4.78 -1.71 12.90
CA ASP A 28 -5.29 -2.67 13.89
C ASP A 28 -4.72 -4.08 13.69
N GLU A 29 -4.32 -4.39 12.45
CA GLU A 29 -3.78 -5.68 12.04
C GLU A 29 -2.86 -5.46 10.84
N ARG A 30 -1.68 -6.07 10.87
CA ARG A 30 -0.71 -6.08 9.76
C ARG A 30 -0.72 -7.44 9.08
N TRP A 31 -0.55 -7.42 7.76
CA TRP A 31 -0.66 -8.60 6.91
C TRP A 31 0.62 -8.88 6.11
N ASP A 32 1.67 -8.09 6.35
CA ASP A 32 3.00 -8.18 5.77
C ASP A 32 4.04 -8.87 6.69
N GLU A 33 3.66 -9.25 7.91
CA GLU A 33 4.56 -9.79 8.93
C GLU A 33 5.15 -11.17 8.54
N ASP A 34 4.38 -12.02 7.87
CA ASP A 34 4.84 -13.31 7.32
C ASP A 34 5.39 -13.20 5.89
N GLY A 35 5.77 -11.98 5.48
CA GLY A 35 6.21 -11.64 4.13
C GLY A 35 5.14 -11.00 3.26
N ASP A 36 5.53 -10.62 2.03
CA ASP A 36 4.65 -9.92 1.08
C ASP A 36 3.65 -10.88 0.41
N ARG A 37 2.61 -11.25 1.17
CA ARG A 37 1.57 -12.18 0.70
C ARG A 37 0.77 -11.67 -0.49
N TYR A 38 0.61 -10.36 -0.63
CA TYR A 38 -0.21 -9.80 -1.73
C TYR A 38 0.64 -9.49 -2.95
N GLY A 39 1.92 -9.19 -2.76
CA GLY A 39 2.82 -8.88 -3.85
C GLY A 39 2.41 -7.62 -4.61
N ARG A 40 3.14 -7.40 -5.69
CA ARG A 40 2.89 -6.32 -6.65
C ARG A 40 3.12 -6.84 -8.06
N THR A 41 2.80 -6.04 -9.07
CA THR A 41 3.15 -6.37 -10.46
C THR A 41 4.64 -6.18 -10.70
N LEU A 42 5.18 -6.86 -11.70
CA LEU A 42 6.54 -6.61 -12.17
C LEU A 42 6.67 -5.13 -12.57
N ARG A 43 7.77 -4.47 -12.18
CA ARG A 43 8.04 -3.02 -12.39
C ARG A 43 7.22 -2.06 -11.51
N ASP A 44 6.60 -2.56 -10.46
CA ASP A 44 6.06 -1.71 -9.41
C ASP A 44 7.13 -1.47 -8.35
N ASP A 45 7.70 -0.26 -8.34
CA ASP A 45 8.79 0.12 -7.43
C ASP A 45 8.29 0.61 -6.06
N ASN A 46 6.96 0.71 -5.87
CA ASN A 46 6.37 1.16 -4.61
C ASN A 46 6.46 0.10 -3.52
N THR A 47 6.85 0.50 -2.31
CA THR A 47 6.82 -0.40 -1.15
C THR A 47 5.42 -0.43 -0.55
N TYR A 48 4.89 -1.63 -0.32
CA TYR A 48 3.55 -1.82 0.24
C TYR A 48 3.60 -2.50 1.61
N THR A 49 2.86 -1.92 2.55
CA THR A 49 2.43 -2.62 3.76
C THR A 49 0.92 -2.79 3.69
N THR A 50 0.42 -3.96 4.02
CA THR A 50 -1.03 -4.23 4.00
C THR A 50 -1.54 -4.45 5.41
N GLY A 51 -2.76 -4.00 5.67
CA GLY A 51 -3.36 -4.13 6.99
C GLY A 51 -4.81 -3.70 7.03
N ARG A 52 -5.29 -3.49 8.26
CA ARG A 52 -6.68 -3.10 8.52
C ARG A 52 -6.72 -1.84 9.37
N ILE A 53 -7.60 -0.91 9.01
CA ILE A 53 -7.99 0.22 9.86
C ILE A 53 -9.51 0.16 10.02
N GLY A 54 -10.00 -0.07 11.23
CA GLY A 54 -11.40 -0.33 11.52
C GLY A 54 -11.95 -1.47 10.67
N ARG A 55 -12.96 -1.18 9.85
CA ARG A 55 -13.59 -2.16 8.94
C ARG A 55 -12.94 -2.21 7.55
N HIS A 56 -11.92 -1.40 7.28
CA HIS A 56 -11.34 -1.26 5.95
C HIS A 56 -10.02 -2.00 5.83
N ALA A 57 -9.90 -2.84 4.79
CA ALA A 57 -8.62 -3.35 4.33
C ALA A 57 -7.89 -2.24 3.57
N VAL A 58 -6.71 -1.86 4.06
CA VAL A 58 -5.92 -0.74 3.54
C VAL A 58 -4.56 -1.21 3.03
N VAL A 59 -4.10 -0.53 1.98
CA VAL A 59 -2.71 -0.62 1.51
C VAL A 59 -2.00 0.68 1.91
N LEU A 60 -0.93 0.57 2.67
CA LEU A 60 0.00 1.67 2.92
C LEU A 60 1.08 1.60 1.85
N THR A 61 1.19 2.66 1.05
CA THR A 61 2.14 2.75 -0.05
C THR A 61 3.20 3.77 0.28
N LEU A 62 4.46 3.36 0.29
CA LEU A 62 5.61 4.27 0.35
C LEU A 62 6.22 4.37 -1.05
N VAL A 63 6.18 5.58 -1.61
CA VAL A 63 6.78 5.86 -2.92
C VAL A 63 8.29 6.02 -2.81
N SER A 64 9.02 5.68 -3.87
CA SER A 64 10.49 5.75 -3.88
C SER A 64 11.03 7.18 -3.75
N HIS A 65 10.28 8.16 -4.26
CA HIS A 65 10.66 9.57 -4.26
C HIS A 65 9.45 10.49 -4.10
N MET A 66 9.64 11.64 -3.44
CA MET A 66 8.59 12.66 -3.32
C MET A 66 8.29 13.35 -4.65
N GLY A 67 7.18 14.10 -4.68
CA GLY A 67 6.81 14.98 -5.78
C GLY A 67 5.68 14.44 -6.66
N LYS A 68 5.07 15.35 -7.42
CA LYS A 68 3.84 15.07 -8.19
C LYS A 68 4.00 13.94 -9.20
N VAL A 69 5.10 13.91 -9.94
CA VAL A 69 5.36 12.89 -10.96
C VAL A 69 5.44 11.49 -10.33
N ASN A 70 6.19 11.36 -9.23
CA ASN A 70 6.33 10.10 -8.52
C ASN A 70 5.01 9.65 -7.88
N ALA A 71 4.25 10.58 -7.29
CA ALA A 71 2.92 10.26 -6.75
C ALA A 71 1.95 9.75 -7.83
N VAL A 72 1.95 10.36 -9.02
CA VAL A 72 1.15 9.88 -10.16
C VAL A 72 1.62 8.50 -10.61
N GLY A 73 2.94 8.31 -10.79
CA GLY A 73 3.51 7.00 -11.16
C GLY A 73 3.13 5.92 -10.15
N ALA A 74 3.23 6.23 -8.86
CA ALA A 74 2.85 5.33 -7.80
C ALA A 74 1.36 4.92 -7.87
N ALA A 75 0.46 5.89 -8.05
CA ALA A 75 -0.97 5.62 -8.20
C ALA A 75 -1.28 4.74 -9.43
N VAL A 76 -0.56 4.93 -10.54
CA VAL A 76 -0.69 4.09 -11.74
C VAL A 76 -0.24 2.67 -11.46
N SER A 77 0.93 2.48 -10.84
CA SER A 77 1.45 1.15 -10.46
C SER A 77 0.52 0.46 -9.47
N MET A 78 -0.02 1.19 -8.51
CA MET A 78 -1.01 0.68 -7.56
C MET A 78 -2.29 0.18 -8.24
N ARG A 79 -2.84 0.94 -9.19
CA ARG A 79 -4.03 0.49 -9.95
C ARG A 79 -3.74 -0.80 -10.73
N SER A 80 -2.51 -0.97 -11.20
CA SER A 80 -2.05 -2.21 -11.85
C SER A 80 -1.92 -3.37 -10.85
N SER A 81 -1.26 -3.15 -9.72
CA SER A 81 -1.01 -4.16 -8.68
C SER A 81 -2.29 -4.57 -7.93
N TYR A 82 -3.06 -3.59 -7.50
CA TYR A 82 -4.26 -3.70 -6.68
C TYR A 82 -5.48 -3.21 -7.47
N GLY A 83 -5.87 -3.93 -8.52
CA GLY A 83 -6.98 -3.52 -9.41
C GLY A 83 -8.38 -3.43 -8.78
N GLY A 84 -8.49 -3.49 -7.45
CA GLY A 84 -9.69 -3.11 -6.71
C GLY A 84 -9.71 -1.63 -6.29
N LEU A 85 -8.56 -0.97 -6.25
CA LEU A 85 -8.37 0.46 -6.03
C LEU A 85 -8.70 1.24 -7.32
#